data_AF-D8LW87-F1
#
_entry.id   AF-D8LW87-F1
#
_cell.length_a   1.000
_cell.length_b   1.000
_cell.length_c   1.000
_cell.angle_alpha   90.00
_cell.angle_beta   90.00
_cell.angle_gamma   90.00
#
_symmetry.space_group_name_H-M   'P 1'
#
loop_
_entity.id
_entity.type
_entity.pdbx_description
1 polymer ?
#
loop_
_entity_poly.entity_id
_entity_poly.type
_entity_poly.pdbx_seq_one_letter_code
_entity_poly.pdbx_strand_id
1 'polypeptide(L)'
;MFALSCQANGLGTIIMEGFDGRRVRDIINCPKRYFVAGLVPFGYADEENVKPTQRYDPETMVFSETFGQKREGIPVFARKWRVC
;
A
#
# COMPACT_ATOMS: atom_id res chain seq x y z
N MET A 1 -11.76 2.06 -1.10
CA MET A 1 -10.46 1.57 -0.59
C MET A 1 -9.83 2.72 0.20
N PHE A 2 -9.62 2.57 1.53
CA PHE A 2 -9.25 3.68 2.43
C PHE A 2 -8.02 4.47 1.96
N ALA A 3 -6.92 3.78 1.63
CA ALA A 3 -5.67 4.44 1.24
C ALA A 3 -5.81 5.30 -0.03
N LEU A 4 -6.53 4.80 -1.05
CA LEU A 4 -6.80 5.58 -2.27
C LEU A 4 -7.70 6.78 -2.00
N SER A 5 -8.62 6.69 -1.03
CA SER A 5 -9.45 7.82 -0.63
C SER A 5 -8.65 8.90 0.09
N CYS A 6 -7.67 8.55 0.94
CA CYS A 6 -6.74 9.51 1.53
C CYS A 6 -6.00 10.29 0.43
N GLN A 7 -5.38 9.58 -0.51
CA GLN A 7 -4.64 10.17 -1.62
C GLN A 7 -5.53 11.11 -2.46
N ALA A 8 -6.76 10.69 -2.79
CA ALA A 8 -7.70 11.51 -3.55
C ALA A 8 -8.14 12.80 -2.83
N ASN A 9 -7.99 12.86 -1.51
CA ASN A 9 -8.34 14.02 -0.68
C ASN A 9 -7.10 14.81 -0.20
N GLY A 10 -5.92 14.58 -0.80
CA GLY A 10 -4.69 15.28 -0.43
C GLY A 10 -4.13 14.87 0.93
N LEU A 11 -4.44 13.65 1.38
CA LEU A 11 -3.90 13.07 2.60
C LEU A 11 -2.89 11.96 2.24
N GLY A 12 -1.75 11.99 2.91
CA GLY A 12 -0.79 10.90 2.91
C GLY A 12 -1.24 9.78 3.85
N THR A 13 -0.81 8.56 3.55
CA THR A 13 -1.10 7.38 4.36
C THR A 13 -0.04 6.30 4.15
N ILE A 14 0.13 5.41 5.13
CA ILE A 14 1.01 4.25 5.04
C ILE A 14 0.41 3.06 5.77
N ILE A 15 0.62 1.85 5.25
CA ILE A 15 0.31 0.61 5.98
C ILE A 15 1.47 0.37 6.94
N MET A 16 1.19 0.41 8.25
CA MET A 16 2.19 0.23 9.30
C MET A 16 2.27 -1.25 9.68
N GLU A 17 3.41 -1.84 9.33
CA GLU A 17 3.80 -3.18 9.77
C GLU A 17 4.62 -3.11 11.06
N GLY A 18 4.75 -4.24 11.77
CA GLY A 18 5.65 -4.35 12.93
C GLY A 18 5.12 -3.79 14.26
N PHE A 19 3.79 -3.69 14.42
CA PHE A 19 3.16 -3.28 15.68
C PHE A 19 2.83 -4.47 16.59
N ASP A 20 2.75 -4.24 17.90
CA ASP A 20 2.24 -5.23 18.86
C ASP A 20 0.71 -5.21 18.88
N GLY A 21 0.08 -6.12 18.14
CA GLY A 21 -1.37 -6.22 18.05
C GLY A 21 -2.07 -6.52 19.38
N ARG A 22 -1.41 -7.17 20.36
CA ARG A 22 -2.00 -7.42 21.69
C ARG A 22 -2.09 -6.13 22.47
N ARG A 23 -0.99 -5.36 22.49
CA ARG A 23 -0.95 -4.07 23.16
C ARG A 23 -1.93 -3.08 22.54
N VAL A 24 -2.02 -3.01 21.21
CA VAL A 24 -2.98 -2.13 20.53
C VAL A 24 -4.41 -2.54 20.85
N ARG A 25 -4.73 -3.83 20.82
CA ARG A 25 -6.06 -4.35 21.17
C ARG A 25 -6.50 -3.91 22.57
N ASP A 26 -5.57 -3.97 23.53
CA ASP A 26 -5.85 -3.55 24.91
C ASP A 26 -6.09 -2.02 24.99
N ILE A 27 -5.34 -1.21 24.24
CA ILE A 27 -5.53 0.25 24.17
C ILE A 27 -6.92 0.61 23.61
N ILE A 28 -7.37 -0.06 22.55
CA ILE A 28 -8.66 0.21 21.91
C ILE A 28 -9.83 -0.56 22.54
N ASN A 29 -9.59 -1.29 23.64
CA ASN A 29 -10.57 -2.15 24.31
C ASN A 29 -11.27 -3.14 23.34
N CYS A 30 -10.50 -3.71 22.40
CA CYS A 30 -11.06 -4.60 21.40
C CYS A 30 -11.44 -5.97 22.01
N PRO A 31 -12.65 -6.50 21.73
CA PRO A 31 -13.11 -7.74 22.35
C PRO A 31 -12.22 -8.94 22.04
N LYS A 32 -12.14 -9.90 22.96
CA LYS A 32 -11.24 -11.07 22.89
C LYS A 32 -11.37 -11.94 21.62
N ARG A 33 -12.51 -11.86 20.92
CA ARG A 33 -12.77 -12.63 19.68
C ARG A 33 -12.16 -11.99 18.43
N TYR A 34 -11.67 -10.76 18.54
CA TYR A 34 -11.09 -10.01 17.43
C TYR A 34 -9.60 -9.78 17.65
N PHE A 35 -8.89 -9.50 16.56
CA PHE A 35 -7.49 -9.13 16.56
C PHE A 35 -7.30 -7.89 15.67
N VAL A 36 -6.25 -7.13 15.94
CA VAL A 36 -5.88 -5.97 15.13
C VAL A 36 -5.15 -6.47 13.88
N ALA A 37 -5.77 -6.29 12.71
CA ALA A 37 -5.23 -6.78 11.44
C ALA A 37 -4.15 -5.88 10.84
N GLY A 38 -4.17 -4.59 11.18
CA GLY A 38 -3.23 -3.60 10.66
C GLY A 38 -3.46 -2.24 11.28
N LEU A 39 -2.45 -1.37 11.18
CA LEU A 39 -2.55 0.04 11.52
C LEU A 39 -2.30 0.87 10.26
N VAL A 40 -3.14 1.87 10.03
CA VAL A 40 -3.05 2.73 8.84
C VAL A 40 -3.15 4.19 9.29
N PRO A 41 -2.03 4.83 9.66
CA PRO A 41 -2.01 6.28 9.88
C PRO A 41 -2.35 7.04 8.59
N PHE A 42 -2.96 8.20 8.75
CA PHE A 42 -3.27 9.13 7.67
C PHE A 42 -3.20 10.56 8.18
N GLY A 43 -2.91 11.50 7.29
CA GLY A 43 -2.82 12.92 7.62
C GLY A 43 -2.23 13.74 6.48
N TYR A 44 -1.98 15.03 6.74
CA TYR A 44 -1.24 15.86 5.78
C TYR A 44 0.23 15.45 5.80
N ALA A 45 0.76 15.10 4.64
CA ALA A 45 2.15 14.70 4.46
C ALA A 45 2.95 15.82 3.81
N ASP A 46 4.23 15.92 4.17
CA ASP A 46 5.22 16.69 3.44
C ASP A 46 5.84 15.77 2.37
N GLU A 47 5.52 16.03 1.10
CA GLU A 47 5.89 15.17 -0.03
C GLU A 47 7.11 15.66 -0.80
N GLU A 48 7.76 16.76 -0.38
CA GLU A 48 8.81 17.42 -1.16
C GLU A 48 9.98 16.51 -1.56
N ASN A 49 10.18 15.37 -0.86
CA ASN A 49 11.31 14.47 -1.10
C ASN A 49 10.95 12.97 -1.15
N VAL A 50 9.68 12.61 -1.33
CA VAL A 50 9.28 11.18 -1.36
C VAL A 50 9.53 10.59 -2.75
N LYS A 51 10.55 9.73 -2.84
CA LYS A 51 10.83 8.96 -4.07
C LYS A 51 9.88 7.76 -4.16
N PRO A 52 9.23 7.52 -5.31
CA PRO A 52 8.45 6.31 -5.51
C PRO A 52 9.31 5.06 -5.32
N THR A 53 8.80 4.10 -4.54
CA THR A 53 9.48 2.81 -4.37
C THR A 53 9.48 2.04 -5.68
N GLN A 54 10.62 1.43 -6.02
CA GLN A 54 10.71 0.54 -7.18
C GLN A 54 9.79 -0.67 -7.01
N ARG A 55 9.30 -1.18 -8.14
CA ARG A 55 8.49 -2.41 -8.22
C ARG A 55 9.21 -3.38 -9.13
N TYR A 56 8.94 -4.67 -8.93
CA TYR A 56 9.44 -5.71 -9.83
C TYR A 56 8.95 -5.49 -11.26
N ASP A 57 9.74 -5.96 -12.22
CA ASP A 57 9.40 -5.86 -13.63
C ASP A 57 8.06 -6.60 -13.91
N PRO A 58 7.06 -5.93 -14.51
CA PRO A 58 5.79 -6.56 -14.86
C PRO A 58 5.94 -7.87 -15.65
N GLU A 59 6.98 -7.99 -16.48
CA GLU A 59 7.27 -9.20 -17.25
C GLU A 59 7.55 -10.44 -16.37
N THR A 60 8.01 -10.22 -15.14
CA THR A 60 8.32 -11.28 -14.17
C THR A 60 7.15 -11.58 -13.22
N MET A 61 6.16 -10.70 -13.16
CA MET A 61 5.07 -10.76 -12.18
C MET A 61 3.70 -11.02 -12.79
N VAL A 62 3.55 -10.83 -14.11
CA VAL A 62 2.29 -11.02 -14.83
C VAL A 62 2.39 -12.19 -15.79
N PHE A 63 1.58 -13.22 -15.53
CA PHE A 63 1.57 -14.46 -16.31
C PHE A 63 0.28 -14.59 -17.12
N SER A 64 0.34 -15.33 -18.23
CA SER A 64 -0.79 -15.62 -19.12
C SER A 64 -1.23 -17.07 -18.95
N GLU A 65 -2.49 -17.29 -18.55
CA GLU A 65 -3.15 -18.60 -18.36
C GLU A 65 -2.52 -19.53 -17.31
N THR A 66 -1.20 -19.66 -17.30
CA THR A 66 -0.42 -20.57 -16.46
C THR A 66 0.69 -19.81 -15.74
N PHE A 67 0.89 -20.11 -14.46
CA PHE A 67 1.99 -19.54 -13.68
C PHE A 67 3.35 -19.82 -14.35
N GLY A 68 4.19 -18.78 -14.48
CA GLY A 68 5.50 -18.87 -15.13
C GLY A 68 5.50 -18.62 -16.63
N GLN A 69 4.35 -18.65 -17.31
CA GLN A 69 4.26 -18.27 -18.72
C GLN A 69 4.12 -16.74 -18.81
N LYS A 70 5.21 -16.07 -19.20
CA LYS A 70 5.25 -14.61 -19.33
C LYS A 70 4.12 -14.11 -20.24
N ARG A 71 3.45 -13.04 -19.82
CA ARG A 71 2.47 -12.33 -20.65
C ARG A 71 3.19 -11.32 -21.55
N GLU A 72 2.94 -11.40 -22.85
CA GLU A 72 3.44 -10.43 -23.83
C GLU A 72 2.55 -9.18 -23.91
N GLY A 73 3.11 -8.07 -24.40
CA GLY A 73 2.36 -6.84 -24.67
C GLY A 73 1.96 -6.04 -23.43
N ILE A 74 2.65 -6.21 -22.30
CA ILE A 74 2.38 -5.42 -21.09
C ILE A 74 2.85 -3.96 -21.33
N PRO A 75 1.97 -2.95 -21.19
CA PRO A 75 2.38 -1.57 -21.34
C PRO A 75 3.31 -1.16 -20.19
N VAL A 76 4.48 -0.62 -20.53
CA VAL A 76 5.40 -0.05 -19.54
C VAL A 76 4.77 1.23 -18.98
N PHE A 77 4.34 1.18 -17.73
CA PHE A 77 3.76 2.33 -17.06
C PHE A 77 4.86 3.30 -16.62
N ALA A 78 5.07 4.37 -17.38
CA ALA A 78 5.91 5.48 -16.97
C ALA A 78 5.09 6.46 -16.12
N ARG A 79 5.37 6.55 -14.81
CA ARG A 79 4.77 7.60 -13.97
C ARG A 79 5.23 8.97 -14.48
N LYS A 80 4.30 9.79 -14.96
CA LYS A 80 4.57 11.21 -15.21
C LYS A 80 4.71 11.92 -13.86
N TRP A 81 5.81 12.64 -13.67
CA TRP A 81 6.25 13.33 -12.45
C TRP A 81 5.36 14.53 -12.04
N ARG A 82 4.04 14.39 -12.10
CA ARG A 82 3.12 15.35 -11.48
C ARG A 82 2.24 14.59 -10.52
N VAL A 83 2.69 14.62 -9.28
CA VAL A 83 1.88 14.63 -8.04
C VAL A 83 0.82 13.54 -7.95
N CYS A 84 1.08 12.61 -7.04
CA CYS A 84 0.10 11.80 -6.35
C CYS A 84 0.74 11.23 -5.09
#